data_AF-G2YLU7-F1
#
_entry.id   AF-G2YLU7-F1
#
_cell.length_a   1.000
_cell.length_b   1.000
_cell.length_c   1.000
_cell.angle_alpha   90.00
_cell.angle_beta   90.00
_cell.angle_gamma   90.00
#
_symmetry.space_group_name_H-M   'P 1'
#
loop_
_entity.id
_entity.type
_entity.pdbx_description
1 polymer ?
#
loop_
_entity_poly.entity_id
_entity_poly.type
_entity_poly.pdbx_seq_one_letter_code
_entity_poly.pdbx_strand_id
1 'polypeptide(L)' 'MSIPPGAPQPSYILRGHATPIHVAKFIRGNTRLVTGDAEGWVVMWSLESRRGTAVWRAHEGVLLGVGEWGEGVIT' A
#
# COMPACT_ATOMS: atom_id res chain seq x y z
N MET A 1 40.56 -2.08 2.34
CA MET A 1 39.33 -1.52 1.75
C MET A 1 38.15 -2.30 2.31
N SER A 2 37.19 -1.63 2.95
CA SER A 2 35.96 -2.27 3.43
C SER A 2 35.03 -2.56 2.25
N ILE A 3 34.39 -3.73 2.26
CA ILE A 3 33.35 -4.09 1.30
C ILE A 3 32.14 -3.19 1.60
N PRO A 4 31.52 -2.53 0.61
CA PRO A 4 30.29 -1.79 0.82
C PRO A 4 29.23 -2.74 1.39
N PRO A 5 28.42 -2.31 2.37
CA PRO A 5 27.30 -3.14 2.82
C PRO A 5 26.44 -3.51 1.60
N GLY A 6 26.07 -4.80 1.52
CA GLY A 6 25.18 -5.28 0.46
C GLY A 6 23.86 -4.50 0.43
N ALA A 7 23.12 -4.61 -0.68
CA ALA A 7 21.84 -3.93 -0.82
C ALA A 7 20.91 -4.26 0.38
N PRO A 8 20.17 -3.27 0.90
CA PRO A 8 19.26 -3.50 2.01
C PRO A 8 18.23 -4.55 1.62
N GLN A 9 18.04 -5.54 2.48
CA GLN A 9 16.99 -6.54 2.29
C GLN A 9 15.66 -6.02 2.87
N PRO A 10 14.53 -6.25 2.20
CA PRO A 10 13.23 -5.87 2.74
C PRO A 10 12.97 -6.64 4.04
N SER A 11 12.53 -5.94 5.08
CA SER A 11 12.16 -6.56 6.37
C SER A 11 10.83 -7.30 6.31
N TYR A 12 9.98 -6.98 5.32
CA TYR A 12 8.70 -7.62 5.09
C TYR A 12 8.20 -7.41 3.65
N ILE A 13 7.34 -8.31 3.16
CA ILE A 13 6.66 -8.20 1.87
C ILE A 13 5.15 -8.28 2.11
N LEU A 14 4.43 -7.21 1.79
CA LEU A 14 2.96 -7.19 1.82
C LEU A 14 2.43 -7.85 0.54
N ARG A 15 1.67 -8.94 0.69
CA ARG A 15 1.09 -9.70 -0.43
C ARG A 15 -0.43 -9.57 -0.38
N GLY A 16 -1.02 -8.95 -1.39
CA GLY A 16 -2.48 -8.75 -1.42
C GLY A 16 -3.07 -8.36 -2.77
N HIS A 17 -2.28 -7.81 -3.70
CA HIS A 17 -2.75 -7.51 -5.05
C HIS A 17 -2.44 -8.65 -6.02
N ALA A 18 -3.41 -8.95 -6.88
CA ALA A 18 -3.26 -9.92 -7.97
C ALA A 18 -2.80 -9.26 -9.29
N THR A 19 -2.87 -7.93 -9.36
CA THR A 19 -2.54 -7.15 -10.55
C THR A 19 -1.54 -6.03 -10.22
N PRO A 20 -0.95 -5.35 -11.21
CA PRO A 20 0.04 -4.30 -10.97
C PRO A 20 -0.48 -3.19 -10.06
N ILE A 21 0.33 -2.80 -9.08
CA ILE A 21 0.04 -1.71 -8.15
C ILE A 21 0.40 -0.39 -8.83
N HIS A 22 -0.55 0.54 -8.87
CA HIS A 22 -0.37 1.88 -9.44
C HIS A 22 -0.32 2.98 -8.36
N VAL A 23 -0.81 2.69 -7.16
CA VAL A 23 -0.81 3.66 -6.05
C VAL A 23 -0.27 3.02 -4.78
N ALA A 24 0.56 3.78 -4.06
CA ALA A 24 1.01 3.45 -2.71
C ALA A 24 1.13 4.75 -1.89
N LYS A 25 0.36 4.89 -0.81
CA LYS A 25 0.33 6.11 0.02
C LYS A 25 0.31 5.78 1.51
N PHE A 26 1.25 6.35 2.25
CA PHE A 26 1.18 6.36 3.71
C PHE A 26 0.14 7.37 4.18
N ILE A 27 -0.64 6.98 5.19
CA ILE A 27 -1.66 7.83 5.81
C ILE A 27 -1.55 7.72 7.34
N ARG A 28 -2.27 8.58 8.07
CA ARG A 28 -2.39 8.48 9.54
C ARG A 28 -1.03 8.45 10.25
N GLY A 29 -0.16 9.40 9.90
CA GLY A 29 1.18 9.50 10.49
C GLY A 29 2.07 8.29 10.22
N ASN A 30 1.98 7.70 9.03
CA ASN A 30 2.76 6.53 8.59
C ASN A 30 2.50 5.26 9.40
N THR A 31 1.32 5.13 10.02
CA THR A 31 0.89 3.89 10.69
C THR A 31 0.10 2.96 9.77
N ARG A 32 -0.34 3.49 8.62
CA ARG A 32 -1.06 2.76 7.58
C ARG A 32 -0.45 3.02 6.21
N LEU A 33 -0.57 2.03 5.35
CA LEU A 33 -0.28 2.13 3.92
C LEU A 33 -1.56 1.78 3.15
N VAL A 34 -1.93 2.58 2.16
CA VAL A 34 -2.97 2.25 1.20
C VAL A 34 -2.31 1.94 -0.13
N THR A 35 -2.65 0.80 -0.72
CA THR A 35 -2.21 0.42 -2.06
C THR A 35 -3.41 0.21 -2.97
N GLY A 36 -3.24 0.48 -4.26
CA GLY A 36 -4.27 0.28 -5.26
C GLY A 36 -3.74 -0.24 -6.58
N ASP A 37 -4.53 -1.06 -7.27
CA ASP A 37 -4.09 -1.79 -8.45
C ASP A 37 -4.84 -1.47 -9.75
N ALA A 38 -4.45 -2.15 -10.82
CA ALA A 38 -4.94 -1.96 -12.18
C ALA A 38 -6.42 -2.34 -12.37
N GLU A 39 -7.01 -3.11 -11.45
CA GLU A 39 -8.42 -3.50 -11.50
C GLU A 39 -9.30 -2.73 -10.51
N GLY A 40 -8.72 -1.72 -9.84
CA GLY A 40 -9.41 -0.83 -8.93
C GLY A 40 -9.59 -1.39 -7.52
N TRP A 41 -8.87 -2.46 -7.19
CA TRP A 41 -8.81 -2.95 -5.82
C TRP A 41 -7.92 -2.06 -4.97
N VAL A 42 -8.35 -1.84 -3.74
CA VAL A 42 -7.65 -1.10 -2.70
C VAL A 42 -7.40 -2.04 -1.53
N VAL A 43 -6.18 -2.00 -1.00
CA VAL A 43 -5.86 -2.64 0.28
C VAL A 43 -5.33 -1.58 1.23
N MET A 44 -5.93 -1.50 2.42
CA MET A 44 -5.39 -0.72 3.53
C MET A 44 -4.65 -1.65 4.47
N TRP A 45 -3.39 -1.34 4.76
CA TRP A 45 -2.47 -2.12 5.57
C TRP A 45 -2.20 -1.44 6.90
N SER A 46 -2.17 -2.20 7.98
CA SER A 46 -1.48 -1.82 9.23
C SER A 46 -0.01 -2.15 9.11
N LEU A 47 0.87 -1.16 9.32
CA LEU A 47 2.32 -1.35 9.25
C LEU A 47 2.91 -1.93 10.54
N GLU A 48 2.23 -1.72 11.66
CA GLU A 48 2.56 -2.33 12.95
C GLU A 48 2.34 -3.84 12.90
N SER A 49 1.13 -4.26 12.50
CA SER A 49 0.78 -5.69 12.46
C SER A 49 1.13 -6.35 11.13
N ARG A 50 1.49 -5.58 10.10
CA ARG A 50 1.81 -6.06 8.74
C ARG A 50 0.67 -6.85 8.08
N ARG A 51 -0.58 -6.45 8.36
CA ARG A 51 -1.79 -7.12 7.86
C ARG A 51 -2.68 -6.14 7.10
N GLY A 52 -3.40 -6.65 6.10
CA GLY A 52 -4.49 -5.91 5.47
C GLY A 52 -5.63 -5.75 6.47
N THR A 53 -5.98 -4.51 6.80
CA THR A 53 -7.09 -4.16 7.68
C THR A 53 -8.41 -3.99 6.91
N ALA A 54 -8.34 -3.71 5.61
CA ALA A 54 -9.49 -3.65 4.72
C ALA A 54 -9.07 -3.93 3.27
N VAL A 55 -9.97 -4.55 2.51
CA VAL A 55 -9.81 -4.83 1.07
C VAL A 55 -11.15 -4.54 0.40
N TRP A 56 -11.17 -3.72 -0.64
CA TRP A 56 -12.38 -3.42 -1.39
C TRP A 56 -12.06 -3.00 -2.82
N ARG A 57 -13.06 -3.08 -3.70
CA ARG A 57 -12.93 -2.59 -5.08
C ARG A 57 -13.56 -1.20 -5.16
N ALA A 58 -12.72 -0.17 -5.28
CA ALA A 58 -13.16 1.23 -5.32
C ALA A 58 -13.60 1.68 -6.72
N HIS A 59 -12.97 1.10 -7.76
CA HIS A 59 -13.20 1.46 -9.16
C HIS A 59 -13.27 0.20 -10.03
N GLU A 60 -13.86 0.31 -11.22
CA GLU A 60 -13.92 -0.79 -12.20
C GLU A 60 -12.65 -0.89 -13.08
N GLY A 61 -11.67 -0.02 -12.86
CA GLY A 61 -10.40 0.00 -13.58
C GLY A 61 -9.27 0.59 -12.73
N VAL A 62 -8.16 0.94 -13.38
CA VAL A 62 -6.93 1.35 -12.71
C VAL A 62 -7.16 2.46 -11.68
N LEU A 63 -6.70 2.21 -10.44
CA LEU A 63 -6.68 3.26 -9.44
C LEU A 63 -5.53 4.23 -9.75
N LEU A 64 -5.86 5.52 -9.91
CA LEU A 64 -4.90 6.55 -10.29
C LEU A 64 -4.38 7.38 -9.11
N GLY A 65 -5.10 7.39 -7.99
CA GLY A 65 -4.68 8.13 -6.81
C GLY A 65 -5.49 7.78 -5.57
N VAL A 66 -4.95 8.14 -4.41
CA VAL A 66 -5.68 8.07 -3.14
C VAL A 66 -5.37 9.30 -2.27
N GLY A 67 -6.37 9.75 -1.53
CA GLY A 67 -6.33 10.87 -0.60
C GLY A 67 -6.75 10.44 0.80
N GLU A 68 -6.22 11.11 1.82
CA GLU A 68 -6.74 10.99 3.18
C GLU A 68 -7.82 12.07 3.36
N TRP A 69 -8.96 11.71 3.92
CA TRP A 69 -10.05 12.64 4.22
C TRP A 69 -10.62 12.35 5.61
N GLY A 70 -10.14 13.12 6.61
CA GLY A 70 -10.41 12.83 8.01
C GLY A 70 -9.93 11.43 8.37
N GLU A 71 -10.85 10.61 8.88
CA GLU A 71 -10.59 9.20 9.18
C GLU A 71 -10.74 8.27 7.96
N GLY A 72 -11.19 8.80 6.83
CA GLY A 72 -11.44 8.05 5.60
C GLY A 72 -10.33 8.12 4.57
N VAL A 73 -10.52 7.36 3.49
CA VAL A 73 -9.72 7.41 2.27
C VAL A 73 -10.65 7.79 1.11
N ILE A 74 -10.21 8.69 0.25
CA ILE A 74 -10.83 9.02 -1.03
C ILE A 74 -9.98 8.47 -2.18
N THR A 75 -10.60 8.01 -3.25
CA THR A 75 -9.98 7.25 -4.34
C THR A 75 -10.49 7.72 -5.69
#